data_AF-A0A8X6Y7R9-F1
#
_entry.id   AF-A0A8X6Y7R9-F1
#
_cell.length_a   1.000
_cell.length_b   1.000
_cell.length_c   1.000
_cell.angle_alpha   90.00
_cell.angle_beta   90.00
_cell.angle_gamma   90.00
#
_symmetry.space_group_name_H-M   'P 1'
#
loop_
_entity.id
_entity.type
_entity.pdbx_description
1 polymer ?
#
loop_
_entity_poly.entity_id
_entity_poly.type
_entity_poly.pdbx_seq_one_letter_code
_entity_poly.pdbx_strand_id
1 'polypeptide(L)'
;MVGAQTNNTLSVTYNDCELKIYGCTKVVRPMLNDVRYMFPTTLNDVDTMCKMWSRFVDCVRRYMSSCSTEDQRTKFNKAVSHSMDTVHAICSSDRHQKDYLENAHCFRRVSVHSCGRYYRPLVAQVANREAEDTHICW
;
A
#
# COMPACT_ATOMS: atom_id res chain seq x y z
N MET A 1 20.59 -33.69 -36.11
CA MET A 1 20.26 -32.26 -36.13
C MET A 1 18.76 -32.10 -36.33
N VAL A 2 18.00 -31.89 -35.26
CA VAL A 2 16.67 -31.22 -35.15
C VAL A 2 16.56 -31.00 -33.62
N GLY A 3 16.69 -29.81 -33.03
CA GLY A 3 15.89 -28.60 -33.23
C GLY A 3 15.01 -28.40 -31.99
N ALA A 4 15.60 -28.02 -30.85
CA ALA A 4 14.87 -27.79 -29.59
C ALA A 4 14.31 -26.36 -29.55
N GLN A 5 12.99 -26.24 -29.52
CA GLN A 5 12.26 -24.98 -29.46
C GLN A 5 12.12 -24.47 -28.02
N THR A 6 12.75 -23.31 -27.77
CA THR A 6 12.26 -22.15 -27.00
C THR A 6 11.50 -22.35 -25.67
N ASN A 7 12.23 -22.29 -24.55
CA ASN A 7 11.71 -21.98 -23.21
C ASN A 7 12.12 -20.55 -22.80
N ASN A 8 11.48 -19.50 -23.34
CA ASN A 8 11.88 -18.12 -23.02
C ASN A 8 10.73 -17.13 -22.73
N THR A 9 9.49 -17.61 -22.60
CA THR A 9 8.32 -16.73 -22.40
C THR A 9 7.88 -16.63 -20.94
N LEU A 10 8.18 -17.64 -20.10
CA LEU A 10 7.81 -17.70 -18.68
C LEU A 10 8.70 -16.84 -17.77
N SER A 11 9.96 -16.61 -18.15
CA SER A 11 10.92 -15.82 -17.37
C SER A 11 10.74 -14.31 -17.54
N VAL A 12 10.20 -13.88 -18.68
CA VAL A 12 10.00 -12.45 -19.02
C VAL A 12 8.79 -11.87 -18.29
N THR A 13 7.73 -12.66 -18.06
CA THR A 13 6.50 -12.21 -17.37
C THR A 13 6.66 -12.07 -15.87
N TYR A 14 7.40 -12.97 -15.22
CA TYR A 14 7.69 -12.87 -13.78
C TYR A 14 8.50 -11.60 -13.45
N ASN A 15 9.48 -11.27 -14.29
CA ASN A 15 10.33 -10.10 -14.10
C ASN A 15 9.57 -8.76 -14.32
N ASP A 16 8.57 -8.74 -15.21
CA ASP A 16 7.74 -7.55 -15.46
C ASP A 16 6.77 -7.26 -14.28
N CYS A 17 6.18 -8.29 -13.69
CA CYS A 17 5.27 -8.12 -12.56
C CYS A 17 5.98 -7.63 -11.29
N GLU A 18 7.18 -8.15 -11.00
CA GLU A 18 8.04 -7.65 -9.93
C GLU A 18 8.40 -6.17 -10.11
N LEU A 19 8.75 -5.77 -11.33
CA LEU A 19 9.03 -4.36 -11.64
C LEU A 19 7.80 -3.46 -11.50
N LYS A 20 6.61 -3.94 -11.88
CA LYS A 20 5.35 -3.20 -11.75
C LYS A 20 4.99 -2.93 -10.29
N ILE A 21 5.01 -3.94 -9.43
CA ILE A 21 4.71 -3.74 -8.01
C ILE A 21 5.78 -2.89 -7.31
N TYR A 22 7.05 -3.07 -7.68
CA TYR A 22 8.13 -2.19 -7.22
C TYR A 22 7.90 -0.73 -7.62
N GLY A 23 7.46 -0.49 -8.86
CA GLY A 23 7.08 0.84 -9.35
C GLY A 23 5.98 1.48 -8.51
N CYS A 24 4.96 0.72 -8.11
CA CYS A 24 3.89 1.20 -7.25
C CYS A 24 4.39 1.57 -5.85
N THR A 25 5.20 0.71 -5.23
CA THR A 25 5.67 0.89 -3.85
C THR A 25 6.71 2.00 -3.70
N LYS A 26 7.46 2.33 -4.77
CA LYS A 26 8.43 3.43 -4.79
C LYS A 26 7.83 4.78 -4.38
N VAL A 27 6.56 5.03 -4.72
CA VAL A 27 5.86 6.29 -4.38
C VAL A 27 5.57 6.39 -2.88
N VAL A 28 5.27 5.27 -2.23
CA VAL A 28 4.79 5.25 -0.84
C VAL A 28 5.92 5.08 0.17
N ARG A 29 6.99 4.36 -0.20
CA ARG A 29 8.11 4.05 0.71
C ARG A 29 8.67 5.25 1.50
N PRO A 30 8.92 6.43 0.89
CA PRO A 30 9.40 7.59 1.64
C PRO A 30 8.42 8.08 2.72
N MET A 31 7.12 7.85 2.52
CA MET A 31 6.06 8.35 3.40
C MET A 31 5.74 7.38 4.53
N LEU A 32 6.04 6.08 4.38
CA LEU A 32 5.78 5.07 5.42
C LEU A 32 6.48 5.40 6.75
N ASN A 33 7.66 6.01 6.69
CA ASN A 33 8.43 6.41 7.88
C ASN A 33 8.01 7.78 8.44
N ASP A 34 7.21 8.55 7.71
CA ASP A 34 6.75 9.87 8.15
C ASP A 34 5.33 9.77 8.70
N VAL A 35 5.25 9.80 10.03
CA VAL A 35 3.98 9.70 10.77
C VAL A 35 2.97 10.78 10.40
N ARG A 36 3.40 11.89 9.77
CA ARG A 36 2.50 12.94 9.28
C ARG A 36 1.61 12.44 8.16
N TYR A 37 2.06 11.50 7.33
CA TYR A 37 1.27 10.98 6.22
C TYR A 37 0.58 9.66 6.55
N MET A 38 1.09 8.93 7.55
CA MET A 38 0.45 7.70 8.03
C MET A 38 -0.72 8.01 8.98
N PHE A 39 -0.59 9.09 9.76
CA PHE A 39 -1.62 9.57 10.68
C PHE A 39 -1.74 11.10 10.59
N PRO A 40 -2.21 11.67 9.47
CA PRO A 40 -2.29 13.12 9.28
C PRO A 40 -3.16 13.81 10.34
N THR A 41 -2.70 14.96 10.84
CA THR A 41 -3.41 15.73 11.89
C THR A 41 -3.75 17.14 11.43
N THR A 42 -3.42 17.48 10.19
CA THR A 42 -3.71 18.78 9.59
C THR A 42 -4.35 18.56 8.23
N LEU A 43 -5.15 19.52 7.78
CA LEU A 43 -5.77 19.49 6.46
C LEU A 43 -4.72 19.32 5.35
N ASN A 44 -3.61 20.05 5.45
CA ASN A 44 -2.51 19.96 4.48
C ASN A 44 -1.87 18.56 4.42
N ASP A 45 -1.70 17.91 5.57
CA ASP A 45 -1.17 16.54 5.61
C ASP A 45 -2.18 15.54 5.03
N VAL A 46 -3.48 15.73 5.28
CA VAL A 46 -4.55 14.90 4.68
C VAL A 46 -4.54 15.05 3.16
N ASP A 47 -4.53 16.27 2.63
CA ASP A 47 -4.51 16.51 1.19
C ASP A 47 -3.29 15.87 0.52
N THR A 48 -2.14 15.94 1.18
CA THR A 48 -0.89 15.34 0.70
C THR A 48 -0.98 13.81 0.72
N MET A 49 -1.50 13.23 1.81
CA MET A 49 -1.77 11.78 1.91
C MET A 49 -2.74 11.33 0.81
N CYS A 50 -3.84 12.05 0.58
CA CYS A 50 -4.86 11.71 -0.42
C CYS A 50 -4.31 11.69 -1.86
N LYS A 51 -3.49 12.69 -2.24
CA LYS A 51 -2.85 12.73 -3.56
C LYS A 51 -1.90 11.54 -3.78
N MET A 52 -1.14 11.16 -2.76
CA MET A 52 -0.27 10.00 -2.85
C MET A 52 -1.10 8.70 -2.91
N TRP A 53 -2.09 8.57 -2.03
CA TRP A 53 -2.92 7.38 -1.91
C TRP A 53 -3.64 7.05 -3.21
N SER A 54 -4.25 8.05 -3.86
CA SER A 54 -4.91 7.87 -5.16
C SER A 54 -3.94 7.29 -6.20
N ARG A 55 -2.72 7.83 -6.30
CA ARG A 55 -1.69 7.34 -7.25
C ARG A 55 -1.27 5.91 -6.93
N PHE A 56 -1.09 5.60 -5.64
CA PHE A 56 -0.70 4.26 -5.21
C PHE A 56 -1.78 3.22 -5.52
N VAL A 57 -3.03 3.50 -5.13
CA VAL A 57 -4.18 2.62 -5.36
C VAL A 57 -4.38 2.36 -6.85
N ASP A 58 -4.30 3.41 -7.68
CA ASP A 58 -4.44 3.25 -9.13
C ASP A 58 -3.35 2.37 -9.72
N CYS A 59 -2.10 2.50 -9.24
CA CYS A 59 -1.00 1.66 -9.66
C CYS A 59 -1.21 0.19 -9.26
N VAL A 60 -1.55 -0.06 -7.99
CA VAL A 60 -1.79 -1.42 -7.47
C VAL A 60 -2.98 -2.07 -8.17
N ARG A 61 -4.05 -1.32 -8.45
CA ARG A 61 -5.20 -1.83 -9.22
C ARG A 61 -4.79 -2.31 -10.61
N ARG A 62 -3.95 -1.54 -11.32
CA ARG A 62 -3.42 -1.95 -12.63
C ARG A 62 -2.52 -3.18 -12.52
N TYR A 63 -1.63 -3.22 -11.52
CA TYR A 63 -0.82 -4.40 -11.22
C TYR A 63 -1.69 -5.64 -11.00
N MET A 64 -2.67 -5.58 -10.09
CA MET A 64 -3.58 -6.69 -9.81
C MET A 64 -4.36 -7.13 -11.06
N SER A 65 -4.71 -6.19 -11.95
CA SER A 65 -5.39 -6.55 -13.19
C SER A 65 -4.51 -7.32 -14.19
N SER A 66 -3.19 -7.09 -14.19
CA SER A 66 -2.27 -7.69 -15.17
C SER A 66 -1.42 -8.85 -14.63
N CYS A 67 -1.22 -8.91 -13.30
CA CYS A 67 -0.23 -9.76 -12.66
C CYS A 67 -0.80 -10.66 -11.56
N SER A 68 -2.13 -10.77 -11.44
CA SER A 68 -2.76 -11.64 -10.45
C SER A 68 -3.88 -12.49 -11.04
N THR A 69 -4.12 -13.64 -10.43
CA THR A 69 -5.29 -14.48 -10.72
C THR A 69 -6.54 -13.89 -10.09
N GLU A 70 -7.72 -14.36 -10.52
CA GLU A 70 -8.99 -13.92 -9.93
C GLU A 70 -9.09 -14.24 -8.43
N ASP A 71 -8.59 -15.40 -8.00
CA ASP A 71 -8.53 -15.78 -6.58
C ASP A 71 -7.61 -14.82 -5.78
N GLN A 72 -6.42 -14.53 -6.30
CA GLN A 72 -5.49 -13.57 -5.67
C GLN A 72 -6.12 -12.17 -5.58
N ARG A 73 -6.78 -11.70 -6.64
CA ARG A 73 -7.51 -10.42 -6.65
C ARG A 73 -8.65 -10.39 -5.63
N THR A 74 -9.39 -11.48 -5.50
CA THR A 74 -10.50 -11.60 -4.54
C THR A 74 -9.99 -11.54 -3.10
N LYS A 75 -8.93 -12.29 -2.80
CA LYS A 75 -8.28 -12.29 -1.47
C LYS A 75 -7.72 -10.92 -1.13
N PHE A 76 -7.02 -10.30 -2.07
CA PHE A 76 -6.50 -8.94 -1.91
C PHE A 76 -7.63 -7.95 -1.61
N ASN A 77 -8.66 -7.89 -2.46
CA ASN A 77 -9.78 -6.96 -2.27
C ASN A 77 -10.48 -7.16 -0.92
N LYS A 78 -10.65 -8.41 -0.48
CA LYS A 78 -11.21 -8.71 0.85
C LYS A 78 -10.32 -8.21 1.99
N ALA A 79 -9.00 -8.31 1.84
CA ALA A 79 -8.06 -7.87 2.86
C ALA A 79 -7.98 -6.34 2.99
N VAL A 80 -8.17 -5.59 1.90
CA VAL A 80 -7.91 -4.14 1.87
C VAL A 80 -9.15 -3.25 1.79
N SER A 81 -10.34 -3.78 1.44
CA SER A 81 -11.54 -2.99 1.13
C SER A 81 -11.89 -1.97 2.21
N HIS A 82 -11.99 -2.39 3.47
CA HIS A 82 -12.36 -1.49 4.57
C HIS A 82 -11.37 -0.33 4.76
N SER A 83 -10.08 -0.60 4.63
CA SER A 83 -9.04 0.43 4.71
C SER A 83 -9.13 1.39 3.52
N MET A 84 -9.35 0.86 2.30
CA MET A 84 -9.53 1.67 1.10
C MET A 84 -10.76 2.56 1.19
N ASP A 85 -11.89 2.03 1.66
CA ASP A 85 -13.15 2.76 1.82
C ASP A 85 -13.00 3.90 2.82
N THR A 86 -12.33 3.65 3.95
CA THR A 86 -12.07 4.66 4.99
C THR A 86 -11.24 5.81 4.44
N VAL A 87 -10.11 5.51 3.78
CA VAL A 87 -9.24 6.55 3.20
C VAL A 87 -9.98 7.28 2.07
N HIS A 88 -10.75 6.57 1.24
CA HIS A 88 -11.56 7.18 0.21
C HIS A 88 -12.56 8.18 0.80
N ALA A 89 -13.29 7.80 1.86
CA ALA A 89 -14.24 8.69 2.53
C ALA A 89 -13.57 9.96 3.06
N ILE A 90 -12.40 9.83 3.71
CA ILE A 90 -11.60 10.99 4.18
C ILE A 90 -11.19 11.90 3.02
N CYS A 91 -10.85 11.32 1.86
CA CYS A 91 -10.34 12.07 0.71
C CYS A 91 -11.43 12.63 -0.22
N SER A 92 -12.67 12.15 -0.15
CA SER A 92 -13.76 12.54 -1.06
C SER A 92 -14.91 13.27 -0.39
N SER A 93 -14.90 13.40 0.94
CA SER A 93 -15.99 14.02 1.70
C SER A 93 -15.48 14.93 2.80
N ASP A 94 -15.80 16.23 2.69
CA ASP A 94 -15.46 17.25 3.71
C ASP A 94 -15.96 16.86 5.10
N ARG A 95 -17.14 16.21 5.19
CA ARG A 95 -17.70 15.72 6.45
C ARG A 95 -16.76 14.68 7.10
N HIS A 96 -16.42 13.62 6.36
CA HIS A 96 -15.56 12.56 6.90
C HIS A 96 -14.14 13.05 7.15
N GLN A 97 -13.64 13.98 6.34
CA GLN A 97 -12.36 14.64 6.56
C GLN A 97 -12.35 15.39 7.89
N LYS A 98 -13.39 16.17 8.16
CA LYS A 98 -13.55 16.89 9.42
C LYS A 98 -13.67 15.94 10.61
N ASP A 99 -14.55 14.95 10.53
CA ASP A 99 -14.76 13.96 11.59
C ASP A 99 -13.46 13.21 11.95
N TYR A 100 -12.66 12.88 10.93
CA TYR A 100 -11.33 12.31 11.11
C TYR A 100 -10.39 13.29 11.84
N LEU A 101 -10.30 14.53 11.37
CA LEU A 101 -9.40 15.56 11.93
C LEU A 101 -9.73 15.89 13.39
N GLU A 102 -10.99 15.84 13.79
CA GLU A 102 -11.43 16.01 15.20
C GLU A 102 -10.76 14.99 16.13
N ASN A 103 -10.46 13.79 15.64
CA ASN A 103 -9.89 12.69 16.43
C ASN A 103 -8.45 12.32 16.01
N ALA A 104 -7.90 12.96 14.97
CA ALA A 104 -6.65 12.57 14.34
C ALA A 104 -5.46 12.58 15.30
N HIS A 105 -5.38 13.56 16.20
CA HIS A 105 -4.33 13.62 17.22
C HIS A 105 -4.39 12.43 18.19
N CYS A 106 -5.60 12.03 18.58
CA CYS A 106 -5.81 10.86 19.43
C CYS A 106 -5.40 9.58 18.68
N PHE A 107 -5.85 9.44 17.44
CA PHE A 107 -5.52 8.29 16.59
C PHE A 107 -4.01 8.15 16.38
N ARG A 108 -3.32 9.25 15.99
CA ARG A 108 -1.85 9.27 15.89
C ARG A 108 -1.20 8.83 17.20
N ARG A 109 -1.66 9.37 18.33
CA ARG A 109 -1.07 9.06 19.64
C ARG A 109 -1.19 7.57 19.97
N VAL A 110 -2.38 7.00 19.81
CA VAL A 110 -2.61 5.57 20.04
C VAL A 110 -1.74 4.73 19.12
N SER A 111 -1.76 5.01 17.82
CA SER A 111 -1.03 4.23 16.82
C SER A 111 0.49 4.27 17.03
N VAL A 112 1.05 5.44 17.35
CA VAL A 112 2.51 5.64 17.44
C VAL A 112 3.08 5.36 18.83
N HIS A 113 2.33 5.64 19.91
CA HIS A 113 2.80 5.44 21.28
C HIS A 113 2.27 4.15 21.89
N SER A 114 0.96 3.95 21.93
CA SER A 114 0.35 2.77 22.55
C SER A 114 0.60 1.50 21.73
N CYS A 115 0.45 1.59 20.41
CA CYS A 115 0.65 0.50 19.46
C CYS A 115 2.01 0.55 18.75
N GLY A 116 2.87 1.53 19.10
CA GLY A 116 4.13 1.81 18.40
C GLY A 116 5.07 0.62 18.30
N ARG A 117 5.09 -0.25 19.32
CA ARG A 117 5.91 -1.47 19.33
C ARG A 117 5.56 -2.47 18.22
N TYR A 118 4.33 -2.44 17.72
CA TYR A 118 3.88 -3.27 16.61
C TYR A 118 3.95 -2.52 15.28
N TYR A 119 3.61 -1.23 15.31
CA TYR A 119 3.58 -0.40 14.12
C TYR A 119 4.97 -0.18 13.50
N ARG A 120 6.00 0.11 14.32
CA ARG A 120 7.35 0.41 13.81
C ARG A 120 8.00 -0.77 13.08
N PRO A 121 7.98 -2.01 13.61
CA PRO A 121 8.49 -3.17 12.88
C PRO A 121 7.75 -3.41 11.55
N LEU A 122 6.42 -3.25 11.53
CA LEU A 122 5.63 -3.40 10.32
C LEU A 122 6.06 -2.39 9.25
N VAL A 123 6.19 -1.11 9.62
CA VAL A 123 6.69 -0.06 8.71
C VAL A 123 8.10 -0.39 8.21
N ALA A 124 8.98 -0.86 9.10
CA ALA A 124 10.35 -1.21 8.73
C ALA A 124 10.39 -2.37 7.73
N GLN A 125 9.53 -3.39 7.88
CA GLN A 125 9.43 -4.51 6.95
C GLN A 125 8.94 -4.05 5.58
N VAL A 126 7.87 -3.26 5.52
CA VAL A 126 7.29 -2.79 4.24
C VAL A 126 8.20 -1.77 3.54
N ALA A 127 8.92 -0.95 4.30
CA ALA A 127 9.86 0.04 3.77
C ALA A 127 11.18 -0.60 3.31
N ASN A 128 11.59 -1.72 3.91
CA ASN A 128 12.81 -2.43 3.54
C ASN A 128 12.59 -3.26 2.27
N ARG A 129 13.50 -3.10 1.30
CA ARG A 129 13.49 -3.85 0.04
C ARG A 129 13.90 -5.32 0.22
N GLU A 130 14.66 -5.62 1.27
CA GLU A 130 15.24 -6.94 1.56
C GLU A 130 14.56 -7.64 2.73
N ALA A 131 13.44 -7.10 3.26
CA ALA A 131 12.68 -7.81 4.28
C ALA A 131 12.19 -9.13 3.69
N GLU A 132 12.64 -10.23 4.30
CA GLU A 132 12.39 -11.60 3.88
C GLU A 132 10.87 -11.85 3.81
N ASP A 133 10.41 -12.36 2.66
CA ASP A 133 9.00 -12.57 2.29
C ASP A 133 8.27 -13.60 3.18
N THR A 134 8.97 -14.19 4.14
CA THR A 134 8.53 -15.31 4.96
C THR A 134 7.48 -14.98 6.03
N HIS A 135 7.15 -13.69 6.26
CA HIS A 135 6.31 -13.29 7.40
C HIS A 135 5.19 -12.29 7.07
N ILE A 136 4.97 -11.95 5.79
CA ILE A 136 4.08 -10.83 5.43
C ILE A 136 2.58 -11.22 5.50
N CYS A 137 2.26 -12.52 5.47
CA CYS A 137 0.89 -13.02 5.64
C CYS A 137 0.89 -14.30 6.49
N TRP A 138 0.21 -14.27 7.64
CA TRP A 138 -0.16 -15.46 8.41
C TRP A 138 -1.57 -15.91 8.05
#